data_AF-A0A8T2ME96-F1
#
_entry.id   AF-A0A8T2ME96-F1
#
_cell.length_a   1.000
_cell.length_b   1.000
_cell.length_c   1.000
_cell.angle_alpha   90.00
_cell.angle_beta   90.00
_cell.angle_gamma   90.00
#
_symmetry.space_group_name_H-M   'P 1'
#
loop_
_entity.id
_entity.type
_entity.pdbx_description
1 polymer ?
#
loop_
_entity_poly.entity_id
_entity_poly.type
_entity_poly.pdbx_seq_one_letter_code
_entity_poly.pdbx_strand_id
1 'polypeptide(L)'
;MIQVHTRGVLHRDLKPENLLVQTGAEGPLLRLMDFGCGCLIGEDSYTEFDGTTQYIPPEFFTQGSYQAEPTTVWQIGVILYNMLCGKCPFTDSKQIIGKTLYTPPRLSFQCKKLLRRLLSKCPQRRPSLRHLLQNPWLSLPDNTHTHRHIH
;
A
#
# COMPACT_ATOMS: atom_id res chain seq x y z
N MET A 1 -6.85 -0.32 -6.84
CA MET A 1 -7.11 0.92 -6.06
C MET A 1 -7.43 2.14 -6.89
N ILE A 2 -6.66 2.53 -7.93
CA ILE A 2 -7.05 3.66 -8.81
C ILE A 2 -8.46 3.48 -9.37
N GLN A 3 -8.80 2.29 -9.86
CA GLN A 3 -10.15 1.95 -10.34
C GLN A 3 -11.24 2.03 -9.25
N VAL A 4 -10.88 1.77 -7.99
CA VAL A 4 -11.81 1.85 -6.85
C VAL A 4 -12.08 3.32 -6.51
N HIS A 5 -11.02 4.14 -6.45
CA HIS A 5 -11.13 5.57 -6.15
C HIS A 5 -11.83 6.35 -7.26
N THR A 6 -11.58 6.01 -8.53
CA THR A 6 -12.27 6.64 -9.68
C THR A 6 -13.75 6.33 -9.73
N ARG A 7 -14.20 5.26 -9.04
CA ARG A 7 -15.62 4.97 -8.81
C ARG A 7 -16.17 5.62 -7.54
N GLY A 8 -15.40 6.51 -6.91
CA GLY A 8 -15.81 7.21 -5.70
C GLY A 8 -15.84 6.33 -4.46
N VAL A 9 -15.11 5.21 -4.42
CA VAL A 9 -15.10 4.30 -3.26
C VAL A 9 -13.76 4.34 -2.54
N LEU A 10 -13.80 4.43 -1.22
CA LEU A 10 -12.67 4.18 -0.32
C LEU A 10 -12.90 2.85 0.39
N HIS A 11 -11.94 1.93 0.29
CA HIS A 11 -12.08 0.58 0.85
C HIS A 11 -11.97 0.53 2.39
N ARG A 12 -11.11 1.38 2.98
CA ARG A 12 -10.73 1.46 4.40
C ARG A 12 -10.13 0.20 5.03
N ASP A 13 -10.38 -1.01 4.55
CA ASP A 13 -9.80 -2.25 5.11
C ASP A 13 -8.85 -2.98 4.14
N LEU A 14 -7.86 -2.28 3.58
CA LEU A 14 -6.85 -2.91 2.73
C LEU A 14 -5.85 -3.70 3.58
N LYS A 15 -5.87 -5.03 3.40
CA LYS A 15 -4.98 -5.99 4.07
C LYS A 15 -4.82 -7.26 3.23
N PRO A 16 -3.78 -8.10 3.45
CA PRO A 16 -3.57 -9.32 2.67
C PRO A 16 -4.77 -10.27 2.66
N GLU A 17 -5.53 -10.34 3.74
CA GLU A 17 -6.71 -11.20 3.87
C GLU A 17 -7.84 -10.79 2.91
N ASN A 18 -7.88 -9.52 2.51
CA ASN A 18 -8.86 -8.97 1.56
C ASN A 18 -8.32 -8.97 0.11
N LEU A 19 -7.19 -9.62 -0.14
CA LEU A 19 -6.58 -9.75 -1.46
C LEU A 19 -6.58 -11.21 -1.92
N LEU A 20 -7.42 -11.52 -2.89
CA LEU A 20 -7.47 -12.84 -3.53
C LEU A 20 -6.43 -12.93 -4.64
N VAL A 21 -5.64 -14.00 -4.63
CA VAL A 21 -4.73 -14.34 -5.72
C VAL A 21 -5.36 -15.45 -6.56
N GLN A 22 -5.77 -15.11 -7.78
CA GLN A 22 -6.21 -16.08 -8.77
C GLN A 22 -5.02 -16.48 -9.65
N THR A 23 -4.65 -17.75 -9.67
CA THR A 23 -3.61 -18.27 -10.55
C THR A 23 -4.22 -18.78 -11.85
N GLY A 24 -3.55 -18.54 -12.97
CA GLY A 24 -3.97 -18.98 -14.30
C GLY A 24 -2.79 -19.00 -15.28
N ALA A 25 -3.06 -19.37 -16.53
CA ALA A 25 -2.03 -19.44 -17.57
C ALA A 25 -1.33 -18.09 -17.82
N GLU A 26 -2.05 -16.98 -17.65
CA GLU A 26 -1.55 -15.60 -17.81
C GLU A 26 -0.80 -15.06 -16.57
N GLY A 27 -0.58 -15.90 -15.56
CA GLY A 27 0.05 -15.52 -14.29
C GLY A 27 -0.96 -15.14 -13.18
N PRO A 28 -0.45 -14.68 -12.02
CA PRO A 28 -1.29 -14.38 -10.87
C PRO A 28 -2.05 -13.06 -11.08
N LEU A 29 -3.37 -13.10 -10.91
CA LEU A 29 -4.25 -11.95 -10.88
C LEU A 29 -4.68 -11.64 -9.44
N LEU A 30 -4.43 -10.42 -8.99
CA LEU A 30 -4.87 -9.94 -7.68
C LEU A 30 -6.28 -9.34 -7.78
N ARG A 31 -7.21 -9.83 -6.97
CA ARG A 31 -8.58 -9.29 -6.84
C ARG A 31 -8.80 -8.78 -5.42
N LEU A 32 -9.43 -7.61 -5.31
CA LEU A 32 -9.84 -7.05 -4.04
C LEU A 32 -11.22 -7.59 -3.66
N MET A 33 -11.43 -7.91 -2.39
CA MET A 33 -12.70 -8.34 -1.82
C MET A 33 -13.03 -7.59 -0.53
N ASP A 34 -14.26 -7.76 -0.06
CA ASP A 34 -14.78 -7.24 1.21
C ASP A 34 -14.76 -5.71 1.38
N PHE A 35 -15.81 -5.09 0.84
CA PHE A 35 -16.07 -3.66 0.98
C PHE A 35 -16.95 -3.34 2.22
N GLY A 36 -17.07 -4.26 3.19
CA GLY A 36 -17.92 -4.06 4.37
C GLY A 36 -17.53 -2.86 5.21
N CYS A 37 -16.23 -2.51 5.22
CA CYS A 37 -15.71 -1.31 5.86
C CYS A 37 -15.62 -0.10 4.92
N GLY A 38 -16.09 -0.21 3.67
CA GLY A 38 -15.94 0.85 2.67
C GLY A 38 -16.81 2.08 2.94
N CYS A 39 -16.50 3.20 2.28
CA CYS A 39 -17.34 4.39 2.23
C CYS A 39 -17.19 5.12 0.88
N LEU A 40 -18.04 6.12 0.64
CA LEU A 40 -17.91 6.99 -0.54
C LEU A 40 -16.81 8.04 -0.31
N ILE A 41 -16.04 8.31 -1.35
CA ILE A 41 -15.04 9.37 -1.34
C ILE A 41 -15.75 10.73 -1.42
N GLY A 42 -15.74 11.46 -0.31
CA GLY A 42 -16.12 12.87 -0.24
C GLY A 42 -14.92 13.82 -0.32
N GLU A 43 -15.21 15.13 -0.29
CA GLU A 43 -14.20 16.19 -0.26
C GLU A 43 -13.57 16.37 1.14
N ASP A 44 -14.32 16.01 2.18
CA ASP A 44 -13.91 16.16 3.58
C ASP A 44 -12.97 15.03 4.06
N SER A 45 -12.26 15.34 5.14
CA SER A 45 -11.48 14.36 5.89
C SER A 45 -12.40 13.41 6.68
N TYR A 46 -11.96 12.16 6.84
CA TYR A 46 -12.69 11.14 7.60
C TYR A 46 -12.21 11.12 9.04
N THR A 47 -13.13 11.12 10.00
CA THR A 47 -12.85 11.08 11.45
C THR A 47 -13.13 9.72 12.09
N GLU A 48 -13.63 8.76 11.30
CA GLU A 48 -13.96 7.39 11.74
C GLU A 48 -13.22 6.36 10.90
N PHE A 49 -12.87 5.22 11.50
CA PHE A 49 -12.15 4.15 10.81
C PHE A 49 -12.65 2.78 11.25
N ASP A 50 -13.29 2.06 10.33
CA ASP A 50 -13.90 0.74 10.58
C ASP A 50 -13.04 -0.44 10.10
N GLY A 51 -11.82 -0.17 9.63
CA GLY A 51 -10.89 -1.21 9.17
C GLY A 51 -9.95 -1.73 10.26
N THR A 52 -8.98 -2.53 9.85
CA THR A 52 -8.02 -3.19 10.74
C THR A 52 -6.98 -2.22 11.34
N THR A 53 -6.82 -2.21 12.67
CA THR A 53 -6.00 -1.25 13.43
C THR A 53 -4.55 -1.09 12.95
N GLN A 54 -3.90 -2.18 12.53
CA GLN A 54 -2.50 -2.14 12.06
C GLN A 54 -2.32 -1.38 10.73
N TYR A 55 -3.40 -1.14 10.00
CA TYR A 55 -3.44 -0.47 8.71
C TYR A 55 -3.94 0.97 8.82
N ILE A 56 -4.29 1.43 10.02
CA ILE A 56 -4.66 2.82 10.29
C ILE A 56 -3.43 3.72 10.06
N PRO A 57 -3.58 4.85 9.33
CA PRO A 57 -2.49 5.77 9.09
C PRO A 57 -2.21 6.65 10.34
N PRO A 58 -0.98 7.15 10.52
CA PRO A 58 -0.58 7.88 11.73
C PRO A 58 -1.37 9.18 11.96
N GLU A 59 -1.78 9.87 10.90
CA GLU A 59 -2.58 11.10 10.99
C GLU A 59 -3.94 10.90 11.66
N PHE A 60 -4.54 9.71 11.58
CA PHE A 60 -5.76 9.43 12.32
C PHE A 60 -5.54 9.55 13.83
N PHE A 61 -4.42 9.05 14.35
CA PHE A 61 -4.12 9.11 15.78
C PHE A 61 -3.57 10.47 16.22
N THR A 62 -2.92 11.23 15.35
CA THR A 62 -2.30 12.52 15.70
C THR A 62 -3.18 13.73 15.39
N GLN A 63 -4.07 13.63 14.42
CA GLN A 63 -4.94 14.71 13.93
C GLN A 63 -6.42 14.39 14.07
N GLY A 64 -6.79 13.16 14.45
CA GLY A 64 -8.19 12.73 14.54
C GLY A 64 -8.87 12.56 13.18
N SER A 65 -8.13 12.67 12.07
CA SER A 65 -8.69 12.56 10.74
C SER A 65 -7.68 12.08 9.68
N TYR A 66 -8.18 11.63 8.53
CA TYR A 66 -7.36 11.22 7.39
C TYR A 66 -8.03 11.52 6.05
N GLN A 67 -7.27 11.36 4.96
CA GLN A 67 -7.75 11.52 3.58
C GLN A 67 -7.67 10.19 2.81
N ALA A 68 -8.58 10.00 1.85
CA ALA A 68 -8.76 8.72 1.16
C ALA A 68 -7.48 8.21 0.45
N GLU A 69 -6.84 9.05 -0.38
CA GLU A 69 -5.67 8.63 -1.17
C GLU A 69 -4.41 8.40 -0.29
N PRO A 70 -3.99 9.33 0.59
CA PRO A 70 -2.84 9.09 1.47
C PRO A 70 -3.01 7.87 2.38
N THR A 71 -4.23 7.60 2.87
CA THR A 71 -4.54 6.39 3.65
C THR A 71 -4.34 5.14 2.82
N THR A 72 -4.89 5.10 1.61
CA THR A 72 -4.73 3.95 0.71
C THR A 72 -3.26 3.65 0.41
N VAL A 73 -2.46 4.71 0.19
CA VAL A 73 -1.01 4.58 -0.06
C VAL A 73 -0.26 4.05 1.17
N TRP A 74 -0.65 4.48 2.37
CA TRP A 74 -0.13 3.92 3.62
C TRP A 74 -0.43 2.43 3.74
N GLN A 75 -1.69 2.02 3.51
CA GLN A 75 -2.12 0.63 3.61
C GLN A 75 -1.37 -0.27 2.61
N ILE A 76 -1.17 0.20 1.37
CA ILE A 76 -0.32 -0.48 0.37
C ILE A 76 1.11 -0.66 0.90
N GLY A 77 1.67 0.35 1.58
CA GLY A 77 2.98 0.26 2.22
C GLY A 77 3.06 -0.81 3.32
N VAL A 78 2.02 -0.91 4.15
CA VAL A 78 1.93 -1.92 5.22
C VAL A 78 1.86 -3.33 4.62
N ILE A 79 1.01 -3.52 3.60
CA ILE A 79 0.87 -4.78 2.86
C ILE A 79 2.21 -5.17 2.22
N LEU A 80 2.84 -4.26 1.48
CA LEU A 80 4.11 -4.51 0.81
C LEU A 80 5.20 -4.89 1.81
N TYR A 81 5.28 -4.18 2.93
CA TYR A 81 6.22 -4.52 3.99
C TYR A 81 5.95 -5.92 4.53
N ASN A 82 4.68 -6.27 4.80
CA ASN A 82 4.32 -7.59 5.29
C ASN A 82 4.71 -8.70 4.29
N MET A 83 4.44 -8.51 3.01
CA MET A 83 4.84 -9.44 1.94
C MET A 83 6.37 -9.65 1.90
N LEU A 84 7.15 -8.58 2.10
CA LEU A 84 8.61 -8.65 2.04
C LEU A 84 9.24 -9.21 3.33
N CYS A 85 8.64 -8.95 4.48
CA CYS A 85 9.23 -9.20 5.80
C CYS A 85 8.55 -10.32 6.59
N GLY A 86 7.38 -10.81 6.16
CA GLY A 86 6.57 -11.80 6.87
C GLY A 86 5.90 -11.28 8.14
N LYS A 87 5.89 -9.97 8.37
CA LYS A 87 5.26 -9.32 9.53
C LYS A 87 4.93 -7.86 9.24
N CYS A 88 3.94 -7.31 9.95
CA CYS A 88 3.63 -5.87 9.92
C CYS A 88 4.82 -5.01 10.41
N PRO A 89 5.02 -3.81 9.86
CA PRO A 89 6.08 -2.88 10.29
C PRO A 89 5.83 -2.31 11.70
N PHE A 90 4.55 -2.16 12.06
CA PHE A 90 4.06 -1.61 13.32
C PHE A 90 2.93 -2.50 13.85
N THR A 91 2.87 -2.72 15.15
CA THR A 91 1.87 -3.62 15.78
C THR A 91 0.80 -2.88 16.57
N ASP A 92 1.02 -1.60 16.91
CA ASP A 92 0.16 -0.79 17.75
C ASP A 92 0.27 0.70 17.39
N SER A 93 -0.63 1.52 17.92
CA SER A 93 -0.69 2.97 17.64
C SER A 93 0.59 3.72 18.07
N LYS A 94 1.21 3.34 19.20
CA LYS A 94 2.47 3.96 19.66
C LYS A 94 3.58 3.76 18.63
N GLN A 95 3.68 2.56 18.05
CA GLN A 95 4.64 2.28 16.98
C GLN A 95 4.25 2.96 15.66
N ILE A 96 2.98 2.98 15.31
CA ILE A 96 2.48 3.68 14.12
C ILE A 96 2.85 5.17 14.18
N ILE A 97 2.81 5.80 15.34
CA ILE A 97 3.14 7.22 15.50
C ILE A 97 4.65 7.43 15.62
N GLY A 98 5.30 6.77 16.58
CA GLY A 98 6.65 7.13 17.02
C GLY A 98 7.79 6.27 16.48
N LYS A 99 7.52 5.05 16.00
CA LYS A 99 8.60 4.14 15.60
C LYS A 99 9.09 4.44 14.19
N THR A 100 10.41 4.60 14.08
CA THR A 100 11.11 4.65 12.79
C THR A 100 10.98 3.31 12.06
N LEU A 101 10.67 3.35 10.76
CA LEU A 101 10.57 2.15 9.94
C LEU A 101 11.91 1.42 9.90
N TYR A 102 11.95 0.22 10.44
CA TYR A 102 13.06 -0.71 10.23
C TYR A 102 12.96 -1.30 8.82
N THR A 103 14.07 -1.32 8.07
CA THR A 103 14.13 -2.00 6.77
C THR A 103 15.30 -2.99 6.77
N PRO A 104 15.06 -4.30 6.57
CA PRO A 104 16.12 -5.30 6.59
C PRO A 104 17.25 -5.00 5.58
N PRO A 105 18.53 -5.29 5.93
CA PRO A 105 19.66 -5.10 5.01
C PRO A 105 19.50 -5.79 3.67
N ARG A 106 18.86 -6.97 3.63
CA ARG A 106 18.59 -7.76 2.41
C ARG A 106 17.73 -7.09 1.35
N LEU A 107 16.97 -6.04 1.69
CA LEU A 107 16.15 -5.33 0.71
C LEU A 107 17.01 -4.40 -0.16
N SER A 108 16.71 -4.29 -1.45
CA SER A 108 17.40 -3.37 -2.35
C SER A 108 17.22 -1.91 -1.93
N PHE A 109 18.14 -1.04 -2.36
CA PHE A 109 18.04 0.39 -2.07
C PHE A 109 16.71 0.99 -2.57
N GLN A 110 16.29 0.63 -3.79
CA GLN A 110 15.05 1.08 -4.40
C GLN A 110 13.83 0.62 -3.61
N CYS A 111 13.81 -0.64 -3.15
CA CYS A 111 12.77 -1.19 -2.29
C CYS A 111 12.65 -0.40 -0.97
N LYS A 112 13.78 -0.19 -0.28
CA LYS A 112 13.85 0.59 0.96
C LYS A 112 13.37 2.03 0.74
N LYS A 113 13.76 2.66 -0.36
CA LYS A 113 13.33 4.02 -0.74
C LYS A 113 11.81 4.07 -0.96
N LEU A 114 11.24 3.10 -1.66
CA LEU A 114 9.80 3.01 -1.87
C LEU A 114 9.05 2.84 -0.54
N LEU A 115 9.45 1.87 0.29
CA LEU A 115 8.82 1.62 1.60
C LEU A 115 8.81 2.87 2.49
N ARG A 116 9.91 3.63 2.52
CA ARG A 116 9.98 4.89 3.29
C ARG A 116 9.04 5.98 2.76
N ARG A 117 8.78 6.02 1.44
CA ARG A 117 7.82 6.97 0.84
C ARG A 117 6.38 6.57 1.15
N LEU A 118 6.04 5.28 1.00
CA LEU A 118 4.69 4.77 1.29
C LEU A 118 4.33 4.91 2.77
N LEU A 119 5.26 4.55 3.66
CA LEU A 119 5.09 4.57 5.11
C LEU A 119 5.59 5.88 5.75
N SER A 120 5.51 6.99 5.02
CA SER A 120 5.82 8.31 5.59
C SER A 120 4.77 8.70 6.62
N LYS A 121 5.22 9.21 7.78
CA LYS A 121 4.31 9.67 8.84
C LYS A 121 3.56 10.95 8.45
N CYS A 122 4.13 11.74 7.55
CA CYS A 122 3.49 12.92 6.97
C CYS A 122 2.75 12.50 5.69
N PRO A 123 1.40 12.59 5.63
CA PRO A 123 0.62 12.09 4.49
C PRO A 123 1.00 12.77 3.18
N GLN A 124 1.36 14.06 3.21
CA GLN A 124 1.75 14.85 2.03
C GLN A 124 3.07 14.38 1.40
N ARG A 125 3.89 13.61 2.14
CA ARG A 125 5.13 13.01 1.61
C ARG A 125 4.90 11.67 0.92
N ARG A 126 3.70 11.10 1.03
CA ARG A 126 3.32 9.87 0.32
C ARG A 126 3.05 10.20 -1.15
N PRO A 127 3.46 9.34 -2.10
CA PRO A 127 3.15 9.55 -3.52
C PRO A 127 1.64 9.41 -3.76
N SER A 128 1.10 10.07 -4.78
CA SER A 128 -0.23 9.72 -5.29
C SER A 128 -0.23 8.30 -5.86
N LEU A 129 -1.40 7.66 -5.97
CA LEU A 129 -1.52 6.32 -6.52
C LEU A 129 -1.02 6.25 -7.97
N ARG A 130 -1.23 7.32 -8.75
CA ARG A 130 -0.71 7.41 -10.13
C ARG A 130 0.80 7.51 -10.16
N HIS A 131 1.40 8.33 -9.32
CA HIS A 131 2.86 8.47 -9.25
C HIS A 131 3.53 7.22 -8.67
N LEU A 132 2.84 6.47 -7.81
CA LEU A 132 3.32 5.19 -7.31
C LEU A 132 3.57 4.20 -8.45
N LEU A 133 2.69 4.11 -9.46
CA LEU A 133 2.86 3.20 -10.60
C LEU A 133 4.13 3.49 -11.44
N GLN A 134 4.63 4.72 -11.38
CA GLN A 134 5.84 5.14 -12.08
C GLN A 134 7.12 4.85 -11.28
N ASN A 135 7.01 4.18 -10.12
CA ASN A 135 8.16 3.91 -9.28
C ASN A 135 9.10 2.89 -9.95
N PRO A 136 10.41 3.17 -10.07
CA PRO A 136 11.36 2.26 -10.71
C PRO A 136 11.44 0.87 -10.08
N TRP A 137 11.10 0.74 -8.80
CA TRP A 137 11.09 -0.59 -8.14
C TRP A 137 9.91 -1.46 -8.60
N LEU A 138 8.82 -0.85 -9.08
CA LEU A 138 7.65 -1.55 -9.61
C LEU A 138 7.75 -1.80 -11.12
N SER A 139 8.67 -1.13 -11.81
CA SER A 139 8.97 -1.41 -13.21
C SER A 139 9.65 -2.77 -13.30
N LEU A 140 9.05 -3.70 -14.06
CA LEU A 140 9.76 -4.92 -14.45
C LEU A 140 10.97 -4.51 -15.29
N PRO A 141 12.12 -5.19 -15.17
CA PRO A 141 13.16 -5.06 -16.19
C PRO A 141 12.54 -5.43 -17.55
N ASP A 142 12.80 -4.61 -18.57
CA ASP A 142 12.42 -4.92 -19.95
C ASP A 142 12.96 -6.32 -20.30
N ASN A 143 12.08 -7.31 -20.38
CA ASN A 143 12.37 -8.58 -21.04
C ASN A 143 12.37 -8.33 -22.56
N THR A 144 13.30 -7.50 -23.04
CA THR A 144 13.60 -7.39 -24.46
C THR A 144 14.59 -8.50 -24.82
N HIS A 145 14.05 -9.55 -25.43
CA HIS A 145 14.72 -10.50 -26.31
C HIS A 145 16.13 -11.02 -25.93
N THR A 146 16.16 -12.19 -25.29
CA THR A 146 17.22 -13.18 -25.53
C THR A 146 16.62 -14.53 -25.94
N HIS A 147 15.82 -14.54 -27.01
CA HIS A 147 15.90 -15.67 -27.94
C HIS A 147 17.21 -15.53 -28.73
N ARG A 148 18.32 -15.87 -28.08
CA ARG A 148 19.52 -16.22 -28.85
C ARG A 148 19.21 -17.57 -29.50
N HIS A 149 19.04 -17.52 -30.82
CA HIS A 149 19.20 -18.66 -31.70
C HIS A 149 20.43 -19.45 -31.25
N ILE A 150 20.22 -20.70 -30.87
CA ILE A 150 21.27 -21.72 -30.89
C ILE A 150 20.90 -22.59 -32.08
N HIS A 151 21.68 -22.41 -33.15
CA HIS A 151 21.86 -23.43 -34.18
C HIS A 151 22.70 -24.57 -33.60
#